data_AF-A0A3M0XYH5-F1
#
_entry.id   AF-A0A3M0XYH5-F1
#
_cell.length_a   1.000
_cell.length_b   1.000
_cell.length_c   1.000
_cell.angle_alpha   90.00
_cell.angle_beta   90.00
_cell.angle_gamma   90.00
#
_symmetry.space_group_name_H-M   'P 1'
#
loop_
_entity.id
_entity.type
_entity.pdbx_description
1 polymer ?
#
loop_
_entity_poly.entity_id
_entity_poly.type
_entity_poly.pdbx_seq_one_letter_code
_entity_poly.pdbx_strand_id
1 'polypeptide(L)'
;MKKIKTLLGNAFALSMVTGFDACNLNIKKVTVQEVRSLLSNGFESVVGHQSTADLFTSMLDIDVNMNRVSVSLDTDTLLIVGQYSGPRLPEGVTQLPEGASITWYTVQVAK
;
A
#
# COMPACT_ATOMS: atom_id res chain seq x y z
N MET A 1 -8.28 3.55 -23.50
CA MET A 1 -8.58 3.03 -22.15
C MET A 1 -7.83 3.88 -21.15
N LYS A 2 -8.49 4.37 -20.09
CA LYS A 2 -7.83 5.22 -19.09
C LYS A 2 -6.90 4.33 -18.25
N LYS A 3 -5.64 4.74 -18.07
CA LYS A 3 -4.65 3.98 -17.30
C LYS A 3 -5.03 4.02 -15.82
N ILE A 4 -5.13 2.86 -15.17
CA ILE A 4 -5.34 2.78 -13.71
C ILE A 4 -4.09 3.33 -13.01
N LYS A 5 -4.29 4.21 -12.03
CA LYS A 5 -3.23 4.71 -11.16
C LYS A 5 -2.94 3.69 -10.07
N THR A 6 -1.69 3.26 -9.95
CA THR A 6 -1.25 2.32 -8.89
C THR A 6 -0.58 3.09 -7.76
N LEU A 7 -1.04 2.89 -6.53
CA LEU A 7 -0.49 3.45 -5.31
C LEU A 7 0.08 2.35 -4.41
N LEU A 8 1.18 2.61 -3.72
CA LEU A 8 1.74 1.73 -2.68
C LEU A 8 1.71 2.43 -1.33
N GLY A 9 0.95 1.92 -0.36
CA GLY A 9 0.77 2.52 0.96
C GLY A 9 0.95 1.52 2.11
N ASN A 10 1.10 2.06 3.32
CA ASN A 10 1.22 1.27 4.55
C ASN A 10 -0.13 0.99 5.26
N ALA A 11 -1.21 1.62 4.82
CA ALA A 11 -2.54 1.45 5.39
C ALA A 11 -3.62 1.82 4.37
N PHE A 12 -4.82 1.30 4.60
CA PHE A 12 -6.06 1.81 4.04
C PHE A 12 -6.85 2.51 5.16
N ALA A 13 -7.46 3.66 4.85
CA ALA A 13 -8.35 4.36 5.76
C ALA A 13 -9.64 4.74 5.02
N LEU A 14 -10.78 4.68 5.71
CA LEU A 14 -12.08 5.05 5.13
C LEU A 14 -12.09 6.50 4.59
N SER A 15 -11.32 7.40 5.20
CA SER A 15 -11.15 8.77 4.73
C SER A 15 -10.54 8.88 3.34
N MET A 16 -9.91 7.82 2.83
CA MET A 16 -9.38 7.78 1.47
C MET A 16 -10.48 7.57 0.42
N VAL A 17 -11.65 7.05 0.80
CA VAL A 17 -12.77 6.83 -0.12
C VAL A 17 -13.59 8.12 -0.22
N THR A 18 -13.54 8.78 -1.36
CA THR A 18 -14.13 10.12 -1.55
C THR A 18 -15.00 10.17 -2.80
N GLY A 19 -16.08 10.95 -2.77
CA GLY A 19 -16.94 11.17 -3.94
C GLY A 19 -18.04 10.14 -4.15
N PHE A 20 -18.38 9.37 -3.11
CA PHE A 20 -19.43 8.35 -3.14
C PHE A 20 -20.31 8.46 -1.90
N ASP A 21 -21.63 8.44 -2.08
CA ASP A 21 -22.58 8.25 -0.96
C ASP A 21 -22.60 6.77 -0.51
N ALA A 22 -22.39 5.86 -1.46
CA ALA A 22 -22.19 4.43 -1.25
C ALA A 22 -21.28 3.88 -2.36
N CYS A 23 -20.42 2.93 -2.00
CA CYS A 23 -19.60 2.17 -2.96
C CYS A 23 -19.26 0.79 -2.41
N ASN A 24 -18.82 -0.11 -3.30
CA ASN A 24 -18.26 -1.39 -2.92
C ASN A 24 -16.73 -1.28 -2.90
N LEU A 25 -16.08 -2.01 -1.97
CA LEU A 25 -14.64 -2.16 -1.96
C LEU A 25 -14.29 -3.61 -2.29
N ASN A 26 -13.46 -3.79 -3.30
CA ASN A 26 -12.82 -5.07 -3.55
C ASN A 26 -11.46 -5.09 -2.83
N ILE A 27 -11.34 -5.95 -1.82
CA ILE A 27 -10.11 -6.12 -1.06
C ILE A 27 -9.63 -7.56 -1.23
N LYS A 28 -8.45 -7.73 -1.83
CA LYS A 28 -7.85 -9.05 -2.07
C LYS A 28 -6.47 -9.12 -1.45
N LYS A 29 -6.24 -10.15 -0.63
CA LYS A 29 -4.90 -10.52 -0.14
C LYS A 29 -4.03 -10.98 -1.32
N VAL A 30 -2.80 -10.50 -1.38
CA VAL A 30 -1.85 -10.80 -2.47
C VAL A 30 -0.49 -11.24 -1.92
N THR A 31 0.28 -11.91 -2.75
CA THR A 31 1.66 -12.33 -2.47
C THR A 31 2.66 -11.22 -2.82
N VAL A 32 3.88 -11.33 -2.31
CA VAL A 32 4.98 -10.41 -2.68
C VAL A 32 5.24 -10.43 -4.19
N GLN A 33 5.16 -11.59 -4.83
CA GLN A 33 5.33 -11.76 -6.27
C GLN A 33 4.23 -11.03 -7.05
N GLU A 34 2.97 -11.14 -6.62
CA GLU A 34 1.86 -10.37 -7.21
C GLU A 34 2.06 -8.86 -7.02
N VAL A 35 2.50 -8.41 -5.83
CA VAL A 35 2.80 -6.99 -5.59
C VAL A 35 3.87 -6.48 -6.55
N ARG A 36 5.00 -7.17 -6.69
CA ARG A 36 6.07 -6.80 -7.63
C ARG A 36 5.55 -6.69 -9.07
N SER A 37 4.72 -7.65 -9.49
CA SER A 37 4.10 -7.64 -10.82
C SER A 37 3.20 -6.42 -11.03
N LEU A 38 2.36 -6.09 -10.03
CA LEU A 38 1.46 -4.93 -10.10
C LEU A 38 2.20 -3.58 -10.12
N LEU A 39 3.36 -3.50 -9.45
CA LEU A 39 4.19 -2.29 -9.40
C LEU A 39 5.08 -2.10 -10.64
N SER A 40 5.25 -3.14 -11.48
CA SER A 40 6.19 -3.14 -12.62
C SER A 40 5.93 -2.08 -13.69
N ASN A 41 4.68 -1.60 -13.82
CA ASN A 41 4.28 -0.59 -14.82
C ASN A 41 4.32 0.85 -14.29
N GLY A 42 5.00 1.04 -13.16
CA GLY A 42 5.08 2.30 -12.42
C GLY A 42 4.00 2.41 -11.36
N PHE A 43 4.35 3.05 -10.24
CA PHE A 43 3.48 3.30 -9.11
C PHE A 43 3.88 4.62 -8.43
N GLU A 44 3.01 5.15 -7.58
CA GLU A 44 3.33 6.23 -6.65
C GLU A 44 3.35 5.68 -5.22
N SER A 45 4.43 5.92 -4.50
CA SER A 45 4.47 5.62 -3.07
C SER A 45 3.63 6.65 -2.32
N VAL A 46 2.85 6.18 -1.36
CA VAL A 46 2.08 6.97 -0.38
C VAL A 46 2.37 6.46 1.04
N VAL A 47 3.54 5.84 1.23
CA VAL A 47 4.01 5.29 2.50
C VAL A 47 4.36 6.44 3.45
N GLY A 48 3.70 6.50 4.60
CA GLY A 48 3.78 7.65 5.51
C GLY A 48 4.99 7.69 6.44
N HIS A 49 5.79 6.62 6.53
CA HIS A 49 6.91 6.49 7.47
C HIS A 49 8.15 5.90 6.79
N GLN A 50 9.33 6.44 7.12
CA GLN A 50 10.60 6.00 6.52
C GLN A 50 10.91 4.53 6.80
N SER A 51 10.78 4.07 8.05
CA SER A 51 11.03 2.67 8.40
C SER A 51 10.13 1.70 7.65
N THR A 52 8.88 2.08 7.36
CA THR A 52 7.99 1.25 6.53
C THR A 52 8.41 1.23 5.06
N ALA A 53 8.89 2.37 4.54
CA ALA A 53 9.41 2.46 3.18
C ALA A 53 10.69 1.61 3.02
N ASP A 54 11.58 1.63 4.00
CA ASP A 54 12.79 0.80 4.04
C ASP A 54 12.45 -0.70 4.10
N LEU A 55 11.49 -1.09 4.95
CA LEU A 55 10.98 -2.46 5.03
C LEU A 55 10.38 -2.93 3.71
N PHE A 56 9.55 -2.09 3.07
CA PHE A 56 8.95 -2.42 1.78
C PHE A 56 10.01 -2.54 0.70
N THR A 57 11.01 -1.65 0.69
CA THR A 57 12.15 -1.73 -0.23
C THR A 57 12.87 -3.06 -0.11
N SER A 58 13.20 -3.48 1.12
CA SER A 58 13.86 -4.76 1.37
C SER A 58 13.00 -5.97 0.98
N MET A 59 11.69 -5.97 1.27
CA MET A 59 10.81 -7.10 0.96
C MET A 59 10.47 -7.21 -0.52
N LEU A 60 10.23 -6.07 -1.17
CA LEU A 60 9.81 -6.01 -2.56
C LEU A 60 10.99 -6.01 -3.53
N ASP A 61 12.21 -5.71 -3.07
CA ASP A 61 13.39 -5.54 -3.93
C ASP A 61 13.14 -4.46 -5.01
N ILE A 62 12.48 -3.38 -4.60
CA ILE A 62 12.07 -2.22 -5.43
C ILE A 62 12.30 -0.98 -4.58
N ASP A 63 12.82 0.11 -5.16
CA ASP A 63 12.96 1.39 -4.44
C ASP A 63 11.59 1.97 -4.05
N VAL A 64 11.32 2.04 -2.74
CA VAL A 64 10.09 2.60 -2.18
C VAL A 64 10.44 3.84 -1.38
N ASN A 65 10.05 5.00 -1.90
CA ASN A 65 10.26 6.28 -1.24
C ASN A 65 9.22 6.54 -0.14
N MET A 66 9.61 7.17 0.96
CA MET A 66 8.65 7.73 1.93
C MET A 66 7.95 8.93 1.30
N ASN A 67 6.63 8.93 1.33
CA ASN A 67 5.81 10.02 0.79
C ASN A 67 4.49 10.11 1.57
N ARG A 68 4.46 11.01 2.57
CA ARG A 68 3.28 11.22 3.40
C ARG A 68 2.36 12.25 2.76
N VAL A 69 1.40 11.77 1.97
CA VAL A 69 0.40 12.58 1.28
C VAL A 69 -1.01 12.07 1.57
N SER A 70 -1.99 12.95 1.40
CA SER A 70 -3.40 12.56 1.41
C SER A 70 -3.72 11.79 0.14
N VAL A 71 -4.49 10.71 0.28
CA VAL A 71 -4.88 9.84 -0.83
C VAL A 71 -6.39 9.85 -1.00
N SER A 72 -6.84 9.99 -2.24
CA SER A 72 -8.23 9.81 -2.65
C SER A 72 -8.30 8.59 -3.57
N LEU A 73 -9.20 7.66 -3.28
CA LEU A 73 -9.45 6.45 -4.05
C LEU A 73 -10.76 6.60 -4.81
N ASP A 74 -10.67 6.46 -6.12
CA ASP A 74 -11.79 6.37 -7.06
C ASP A 74 -11.75 5.03 -7.83
N THR A 75 -12.62 4.87 -8.82
CA THR A 75 -12.68 3.64 -9.63
C THR A 75 -11.47 3.45 -10.55
N ASP A 76 -10.65 4.49 -10.73
CA ASP A 76 -9.47 4.49 -11.60
C ASP A 76 -8.16 4.33 -10.79
N THR A 77 -8.27 4.06 -9.48
CA THR A 77 -7.13 3.92 -8.57
C THR A 77 -7.07 2.53 -7.95
N LEU A 78 -5.90 1.90 -8.02
CA LEU A 78 -5.56 0.68 -7.31
C LEU A 78 -4.61 1.01 -6.16
N LEU A 79 -5.02 0.76 -4.92
CA LEU A 79 -4.14 0.88 -3.76
C LEU A 79 -3.60 -0.50 -3.38
N ILE A 80 -2.28 -0.64 -3.33
CA ILE A 80 -1.58 -1.79 -2.75
C ILE A 80 -1.18 -1.40 -1.34
N VAL A 81 -1.59 -2.21 -0.36
CA VAL A 81 -1.37 -1.96 1.07
C VAL A 81 -0.44 -3.02 1.64
N GLY A 82 0.70 -2.62 2.18
CA GLY A 82 1.48 -3.44 3.10
C GLY A 82 1.01 -3.21 4.53
N GLN A 83 0.09 -4.04 5.01
CA GLN A 83 -0.45 -3.92 6.36
C GLN A 83 0.55 -4.50 7.36
N TYR A 84 1.17 -3.64 8.15
CA TYR A 84 1.97 -4.06 9.30
C TYR A 84 1.06 -4.54 10.45
N SER A 85 1.44 -5.67 11.04
CA SER A 85 0.83 -6.24 12.25
C SER A 85 1.95 -6.66 13.20
N GLY A 86 2.00 -6.08 14.40
CA GLY A 86 3.04 -6.33 15.38
C GLY A 86 3.17 -5.22 16.42
N PRO A 87 4.19 -5.27 17.30
CA PRO A 87 4.49 -4.19 18.24
C PRO A 87 4.82 -2.90 17.48
N ARG A 88 4.74 -1.73 18.15
CA ARG A 88 5.15 -0.47 17.52
C ARG A 88 6.57 -0.59 16.95
N LEU A 89 6.74 -0.26 15.67
CA LEU A 89 8.05 -0.25 15.02
C LEU A 89 8.96 0.77 15.73
N PRO A 90 10.14 0.36 16.22
CA PRO A 90 11.17 1.30 16.65
C PRO A 90 11.62 2.18 15.47
N GLU A 91 12.15 3.37 15.78
CA GLU A 91 12.71 4.24 14.74
C GLU A 91 13.97 3.60 14.12
N GLY A 92 14.12 3.75 12.80
CA GLY A 92 15.30 3.26 12.06
C GLY A 92 15.36 1.75 11.80
N VAL A 93 14.27 1.01 12.02
CA VAL A 93 14.23 -0.43 11.80
C VAL A 93 14.04 -0.78 10.31
N THR A 94 14.96 -1.60 9.78
CA THR A 94 14.97 -2.07 8.38
C THR A 94 14.59 -3.56 8.24
N GLN A 95 14.33 -4.25 9.35
CA GLN A 95 13.92 -5.66 9.40
C GLN A 95 12.71 -5.83 10.31
N LEU A 96 11.85 -6.82 10.05
CA LEU A 96 10.70 -7.03 10.94
C LEU A 96 11.16 -7.41 12.35
N PRO A 97 10.63 -6.76 13.41
CA PRO A 97 10.79 -7.25 14.77
C PRO A 97 10.25 -8.67 14.92
N GLU A 98 10.75 -9.39 15.93
CA GLU A 98 10.17 -10.69 16.30
C GLU A 98 8.67 -10.54 16.58
N GLY A 99 7.86 -11.45 16.01
CA GLY A 99 6.40 -11.41 16.12
C GLY A 99 5.70 -10.37 15.25
N ALA A 100 6.44 -9.61 14.43
CA ALA A 100 5.86 -8.70 13.44
C ALA A 100 5.68 -9.37 12.07
N SER A 101 4.69 -8.91 11.32
CA SER A 101 4.44 -9.36 9.95
C SER A 101 3.93 -8.22 9.07
N ILE A 102 4.17 -8.32 7.77
CA ILE A 102 3.49 -7.51 6.76
C ILE A 102 2.60 -8.43 5.93
N THR A 103 1.31 -8.09 5.86
CA THR A 103 0.36 -8.74 4.96
C THR A 103 -0.03 -7.80 3.83
N TRP A 104 0.06 -8.28 2.59
CA TRP A 104 -0.21 -7.47 1.42
C TRP A 104 -1.65 -7.60 0.94
N TYR A 105 -2.26 -6.47 0.59
CA TYR A 105 -3.60 -6.39 0.05
C TYR A 105 -3.66 -5.45 -1.15
N THR A 106 -4.61 -5.70 -2.04
CA THR A 106 -5.09 -4.72 -3.01
C THR A 106 -6.43 -4.18 -2.52
N VAL A 107 -6.68 -2.90 -2.74
CA VAL A 107 -7.93 -2.21 -2.42
C VAL A 107 -8.34 -1.41 -3.66
N GLN A 108 -9.54 -1.65 -4.15
CA GLN A 108 -10.11 -0.94 -5.29
C GLN A 108 -11.58 -0.62 -5.05
N VAL A 109 -11.98 0.59 -5.43
CA VAL A 109 -13.40 0.97 -5.46
C VAL A 109 -14.07 0.27 -6.64
N ALA A 110 -15.08 -0.55 -6.33
CA ALA A 110 -15.95 -1.16 -7.31
C ALA A 110 -17.28 -0.40 -7.36
N LYS A 111 -17.84 -0.28 -8.57
CA LYS A 111 -19.21 0.19 -8.76
C LYS A 111 -20.21 -0.86 -8.30
#